data_AF-A0A8J5GCA4-F1
#
_entry.id   AF-A0A8J5GCA4-F1
#
_cell.length_a   1.000
_cell.length_b   1.000
_cell.length_c   1.000
_cell.angle_alpha   90.00
_cell.angle_beta   90.00
_cell.angle_gamma   90.00
#
_symmetry.space_group_name_H-M   'P 1'
#
loop_
_entity.id
_entity.type
_entity.pdbx_description
1 polymer ?
#
loop_
_entity_poly.entity_id
_entity_poly.type
_entity_poly.pdbx_seq_one_letter_code
_entity_poly.pdbx_strand_id
1 'polypeptide(L)'
;MDDDAECVLPAMRNLHHALESAGLADRLTVDTGVLGSTFPPSNDAFSADATTFLSPIAAFLANTNGTFAYTNPFNSLVDAFYAALKREGAPQVPVVVAETGWPSAGVAGASTEKTQTYNQNLIRRIGKGTPARSGEIEVYIYGMFNEDQKSHESKTKFGLFSPDMQPVYLLGFSWKHST
;
A
#
# COMPACT_ATOMS: atom_id res chain seq x y z
N MET A 1 -14.97 11.56 15.62
CA MET A 1 -14.91 11.62 14.15
C MET A 1 -13.96 12.77 13.87
N ASP A 2 -12.79 12.50 13.30
CA ASP A 2 -11.73 13.51 13.13
C ASP A 2 -12.20 14.62 12.19
N ASP A 3 -12.14 15.87 12.65
CA ASP A 3 -12.44 17.09 11.87
C ASP A 3 -11.57 17.18 10.58
N ASP A 4 -10.41 16.53 10.59
CA ASP A 4 -9.45 16.56 9.48
C ASP A 4 -9.99 15.91 8.20
N ALA A 5 -10.92 14.95 8.31
CA ALA A 5 -11.49 14.27 7.15
C ALA A 5 -12.32 15.21 6.26
N GLU A 6 -12.99 16.20 6.86
CA GLU A 6 -13.80 17.18 6.12
C GLU A 6 -12.92 18.15 5.32
N CYS A 7 -11.65 18.33 5.71
CA CYS A 7 -10.70 19.21 5.04
C CYS A 7 -10.03 18.57 3.80
N VAL A 8 -10.06 17.24 3.66
CA VAL A 8 -9.35 16.53 2.58
C VAL A 8 -9.84 16.95 1.20
N LEU A 9 -11.15 16.90 0.95
CA LEU A 9 -11.70 17.23 -0.36
C LEU A 9 -11.50 18.71 -0.75
N PRO A 10 -11.77 19.70 0.13
CA PRO A 10 -11.41 21.09 -0.14
C PRO A 10 -9.92 21.29 -0.45
N ALA A 11 -9.02 20.64 0.30
CA ALA A 11 -7.58 20.74 0.07
C ALA A 11 -7.17 20.15 -1.29
N MET A 12 -7.70 18.98 -1.65
CA MET A 12 -7.43 18.35 -2.96
C MET A 12 -7.86 19.24 -4.12
N ARG A 13 -9.03 19.87 -4.03
CA ARG A 13 -9.52 20.83 -5.05
C ARG A 13 -8.59 22.03 -5.20
N ASN A 14 -8.15 22.61 -4.08
CA ASN A 14 -7.23 23.75 -4.09
C ASN A 14 -5.88 23.39 -4.74
N LEU A 15 -5.33 22.21 -4.44
CA LEU A 15 -4.11 21.72 -5.06
C LEU A 15 -4.28 21.47 -6.55
N HIS A 16 -5.39 20.86 -6.96
CA HIS A 16 -5.67 20.61 -8.37
C HIS A 16 -5.75 21.93 -9.17
N HIS A 17 -6.48 22.92 -8.67
CA HIS A 17 -6.53 24.24 -9.31
C HIS A 17 -5.17 24.94 -9.37
N ALA A 18 -4.34 24.80 -8.34
CA ALA A 18 -2.98 25.32 -8.37
C ALA A 18 -2.14 24.65 -9.49
N LEU A 19 -2.26 23.32 -9.64
CA LEU A 19 -1.57 22.58 -10.71
C LEU A 19 -2.09 22.95 -12.11
N GLU A 20 -3.39 23.14 -12.28
CA GLU A 20 -3.98 23.64 -13.52
C GLU A 20 -3.42 25.03 -13.87
N SER A 21 -3.39 25.95 -12.91
CA SER A 21 -2.87 27.30 -13.12
C SER A 21 -1.38 27.34 -13.45
N ALA A 22 -0.63 26.34 -12.97
CA ALA A 22 0.79 26.18 -13.25
C ALA A 22 1.08 25.41 -14.55
N GLY A 23 0.06 24.90 -15.26
CA GLY A 23 0.24 24.03 -16.42
C GLY A 23 0.88 22.68 -16.10
N LEU A 24 0.72 22.20 -14.86
CA LEU A 24 1.32 20.96 -14.36
C LEU A 24 0.31 19.83 -14.15
N ALA A 25 -0.98 20.08 -14.38
CA ALA A 25 -2.04 19.09 -14.17
C ALA A 25 -1.89 17.81 -15.02
N ASP A 26 -1.22 17.89 -16.17
CA ASP A 26 -0.91 16.72 -17.02
C ASP A 26 0.31 15.91 -16.53
N ARG A 27 1.05 16.42 -15.53
CA ARG A 27 2.30 15.84 -15.03
C ARG A 27 2.23 15.39 -13.57
N LEU A 28 1.33 15.96 -12.78
CA LEU A 28 1.19 15.70 -11.35
C LEU A 28 -0.29 15.51 -11.02
N THR A 29 -0.59 14.40 -10.34
CA THR A 29 -1.94 14.04 -9.91
C THR A 29 -2.07 14.26 -8.40
N VAL A 30 -3.22 14.76 -7.95
CA VAL A 30 -3.57 14.86 -6.53
C VAL A 30 -4.39 13.63 -6.14
N ASP A 31 -3.96 12.90 -5.12
CA ASP A 31 -4.60 11.66 -4.65
C ASP A 31 -4.65 11.62 -3.10
N THR A 32 -5.45 10.72 -2.53
CA THR A 32 -5.61 10.51 -1.08
C THR A 32 -5.67 9.04 -0.73
N GLY A 33 -5.02 8.65 0.37
CA GLY A 33 -5.11 7.29 0.91
C GLY A 33 -6.31 7.14 1.85
N VAL A 34 -7.01 6.00 1.79
CA VAL A 34 -8.15 5.68 2.67
C VAL A 34 -7.91 4.43 3.54
N LEU A 35 -6.69 3.89 3.52
CA LEU A 35 -6.33 2.69 4.29
C LEU A 35 -5.48 3.03 5.51
N GLY A 36 -5.96 2.59 6.68
CA GLY A 36 -5.18 2.60 7.92
C GLY A 36 -4.23 1.39 8.04
N SER A 37 -3.35 1.44 9.05
CA SER A 37 -2.37 0.41 9.39
C SER A 37 -3.02 -0.93 9.79
N THR A 38 -2.73 -2.02 9.07
CA THR A 38 -3.26 -3.39 9.28
C THR A 38 -2.34 -4.32 10.08
N PHE A 39 -1.41 -3.74 10.85
CA PHE A 39 -0.31 -4.46 11.48
C PHE A 39 -0.49 -4.60 13.02
N PRO A 40 -0.19 -5.77 13.65
CA PRO A 40 0.17 -7.06 13.05
C PRO A 40 -1.05 -7.93 12.65
N PRO A 41 -0.89 -8.91 11.73
CA PRO A 41 -2.01 -9.74 11.24
C PRO A 41 -2.61 -10.71 12.27
N SER A 42 -1.99 -10.88 13.45
CA SER A 42 -2.22 -12.05 14.33
C SER A 42 -3.03 -11.77 15.60
N ASN A 43 -3.71 -10.62 15.71
CA ASN A 43 -4.75 -10.43 16.74
C ASN A 43 -6.10 -10.38 16.03
N ASP A 44 -6.90 -11.43 16.23
CA ASP A 44 -8.17 -11.68 15.56
C ASP A 44 -9.23 -10.61 15.87
N ALA A 45 -9.18 -9.48 15.17
CA ALA A 45 -10.29 -8.60 14.81
C ALA A 45 -9.76 -7.44 13.96
N PHE A 46 -10.46 -7.10 12.88
CA PHE A 46 -10.26 -5.80 12.26
C PHE A 46 -10.60 -4.70 13.29
N SER A 47 -9.81 -3.62 13.36
CA SER A 47 -10.18 -2.46 14.18
C SER A 47 -11.55 -1.92 13.72
N ALA A 48 -12.28 -1.23 14.59
CA ALA A 48 -13.57 -0.64 14.23
C ALA A 48 -13.46 0.23 12.96
N ASP A 49 -12.38 1.00 12.84
CA ASP A 49 -12.10 1.80 11.64
C ASP A 49 -11.84 0.94 10.41
N ALA A 50 -11.06 -0.15 10.56
CA ALA A 50 -10.78 -1.08 9.48
C ALA A 50 -12.02 -1.88 9.06
N THR A 51 -12.96 -2.18 9.98
CA THR A 51 -14.20 -2.90 9.63
C THR A 51 -15.08 -2.11 8.66
N THR A 52 -15.08 -0.77 8.75
CA THR A 52 -15.81 0.10 7.82
C THR A 52 -15.36 -0.10 6.37
N PHE A 53 -14.06 -0.32 6.15
CA PHE A 53 -13.47 -0.49 4.83
C PHE A 53 -13.34 -1.96 4.41
N LEU A 54 -13.03 -2.85 5.34
CA LEU A 54 -12.74 -4.25 5.07
C LEU A 54 -14.00 -5.12 5.02
N SER A 55 -15.11 -4.73 5.65
CA SER A 55 -16.36 -5.52 5.59
C SER A 55 -16.97 -5.55 4.18
N PRO A 56 -17.08 -4.41 3.44
CA PRO A 56 -17.50 -4.43 2.04
C PRO A 56 -16.54 -5.23 1.15
N ILE A 57 -15.24 -5.18 1.44
CA ILE A 57 -14.20 -5.94 0.72
C ILE A 57 -14.35 -7.44 0.95
N ALA A 58 -14.51 -7.87 2.21
CA ALA A 58 -14.73 -9.27 2.57
C ALA A 58 -16.03 -9.79 1.96
N ALA A 59 -17.11 -8.99 1.98
CA ALA A 59 -18.38 -9.31 1.33
C ALA A 59 -18.24 -9.41 -0.20
N PHE A 60 -17.47 -8.53 -0.83
CA PHE A 60 -17.16 -8.63 -2.26
C PHE A 60 -16.38 -9.91 -2.59
N LEU A 61 -15.31 -10.20 -1.84
CA LEU A 61 -14.51 -11.42 -2.02
C LEU A 61 -15.37 -12.68 -1.86
N ALA A 62 -16.25 -12.72 -0.86
CA ALA A 62 -17.21 -13.81 -0.66
C ALA A 62 -18.22 -13.93 -1.82
N ASN A 63 -18.72 -12.81 -2.36
CA ASN A 63 -19.69 -12.80 -3.45
C ASN A 63 -19.08 -13.04 -4.85
N THR A 64 -17.75 -12.90 -5.00
CA THR A 64 -17.05 -13.24 -6.25
C THR A 64 -16.78 -14.75 -6.44
N ASN A 65 -17.31 -15.60 -5.55
CA ASN A 65 -17.41 -17.06 -5.71
C ASN A 65 -16.22 -17.71 -6.45
N GLY A 66 -15.02 -17.59 -5.87
CA GLY A 66 -13.87 -18.42 -6.24
C GLY A 66 -13.26 -18.20 -7.63
N THR A 67 -13.56 -17.10 -8.33
CA THR A 67 -13.01 -16.89 -9.69
C THR A 67 -11.50 -16.57 -9.69
N PHE A 68 -10.99 -15.99 -8.59
CA PHE A 68 -9.58 -15.59 -8.47
C PHE A 68 -8.89 -16.32 -7.31
N ALA A 69 -7.83 -17.05 -7.62
CA ALA A 69 -6.97 -17.70 -6.63
C ALA A 69 -5.85 -16.73 -6.21
N TYR A 70 -6.00 -16.12 -5.03
CA TYR A 70 -4.96 -15.27 -4.45
C TYR A 70 -3.96 -16.10 -3.66
N THR A 71 -2.69 -15.99 -4.04
CA THR A 71 -1.57 -16.66 -3.35
C THR A 71 -0.91 -15.77 -2.29
N ASN A 72 -1.37 -14.51 -2.16
CA ASN A 72 -0.85 -13.55 -1.21
C ASN A 72 -1.88 -12.43 -0.93
N PRO A 73 -1.84 -11.83 0.29
CA PRO A 73 -2.80 -10.80 0.68
C PRO A 73 -2.64 -9.47 -0.05
N PHE A 74 -1.45 -9.16 -0.58
CA PHE A 74 -1.20 -7.93 -1.34
C PHE A 74 -2.08 -7.88 -2.59
N ASN A 75 -2.09 -8.95 -3.39
CA ASN A 75 -2.93 -9.01 -4.59
C ASN A 75 -4.44 -8.92 -4.27
N SER A 76 -4.89 -9.59 -3.21
CA SER A 76 -6.32 -9.54 -2.83
C SER A 76 -6.75 -8.16 -2.35
N LEU A 77 -5.88 -7.42 -1.65
CA LEU A 77 -6.17 -6.06 -1.23
C LEU A 77 -6.23 -5.11 -2.43
N VAL A 78 -5.25 -5.18 -3.34
CA VAL A 78 -5.25 -4.34 -4.55
C VAL A 78 -6.50 -4.58 -5.40
N ASP A 79 -6.87 -5.85 -5.64
CA ASP A 79 -8.07 -6.17 -6.42
C ASP A 79 -9.37 -5.77 -5.71
N ALA A 80 -9.40 -5.86 -4.38
CA ALA A 80 -10.53 -5.37 -3.60
C ALA A 80 -10.71 -3.86 -3.71
N PHE A 81 -9.62 -3.09 -3.70
CA PHE A 81 -9.66 -1.63 -3.91
C PHE A 81 -10.22 -1.27 -5.28
N TYR A 82 -9.70 -1.92 -6.32
CA TYR A 82 -10.19 -1.74 -7.67
C TYR A 82 -11.67 -2.14 -7.84
N ALA A 83 -12.12 -3.18 -7.13
CA ALA A 83 -13.52 -3.57 -7.14
C ALA A 83 -14.41 -2.53 -6.45
N ALA A 84 -13.95 -1.97 -5.33
CA ALA A 84 -14.65 -0.89 -4.65
C ALA A 84 -14.79 0.35 -5.55
N LEU A 85 -13.70 0.79 -6.20
CA LEU A 85 -13.73 1.90 -7.17
C LEU A 85 -14.72 1.65 -8.32
N LYS A 86 -14.76 0.42 -8.85
CA LYS A 86 -15.73 0.04 -9.87
C LYS A 86 -17.19 0.13 -9.38
N ARG A 87 -17.44 -0.28 -8.13
CA ARG A 87 -18.79 -0.21 -7.51
C ARG A 87 -19.24 1.23 -7.29
N GLU A 88 -18.31 2.13 -6.98
CA GLU A 88 -18.57 3.57 -6.83
C GLU A 88 -18.57 4.34 -8.18
N GLY A 89 -18.55 3.63 -9.32
CA GLY A 89 -18.65 4.25 -10.64
C GLY A 89 -17.36 4.92 -11.15
N ALA A 90 -16.21 4.64 -10.53
CA ALA A 90 -14.91 5.20 -10.88
C ALA A 90 -13.86 4.14 -11.31
N PRO A 91 -14.18 3.19 -12.21
CA PRO A 91 -13.28 2.09 -12.59
C PRO A 91 -11.98 2.53 -13.29
N GLN A 92 -11.93 3.78 -13.78
CA GLN A 92 -10.80 4.38 -14.48
C GLN A 92 -9.72 4.96 -13.56
N VAL A 93 -10.01 5.11 -12.26
CA VAL A 93 -9.03 5.66 -11.31
C VAL A 93 -7.90 4.64 -11.11
N PRO A 94 -6.63 5.01 -11.40
CA PRO A 94 -5.50 4.12 -11.14
C PRO A 94 -5.29 3.95 -9.64
N VAL A 95 -4.81 2.78 -9.22
CA VAL A 95 -4.44 2.50 -7.83
C VAL A 95 -2.93 2.40 -7.73
N VAL A 96 -2.35 3.24 -6.87
CA VAL A 96 -0.95 3.19 -6.45
C VAL A 96 -0.89 2.69 -5.01
N VAL A 97 -0.01 1.74 -4.71
CA VAL A 97 0.22 1.30 -3.33
C VAL A 97 1.28 2.19 -2.71
N ALA A 98 0.84 3.21 -1.98
CA ALA A 98 1.73 4.22 -1.39
C ALA A 98 2.62 3.69 -0.26
N GLU A 99 2.20 2.65 0.47
CA GLU A 99 2.99 2.07 1.54
C GLU A 99 2.75 0.56 1.66
N THR A 100 3.82 -0.21 1.63
CA THR A 100 3.78 -1.64 1.96
C THR A 100 5.16 -2.12 2.41
N GLY A 101 5.22 -3.01 3.39
CA GLY A 101 6.48 -3.48 3.94
C GLY A 101 6.29 -4.50 5.05
N TRP A 102 7.40 -4.97 5.59
CA TRP A 102 7.42 -5.91 6.72
C TRP A 102 8.51 -5.47 7.72
N PRO A 103 8.26 -5.53 9.03
CA PRO A 103 9.27 -5.16 10.01
C PRO A 103 10.32 -6.26 10.17
N SER A 104 11.57 -5.85 10.27
CA SER A 104 12.72 -6.74 10.50
C SER A 104 12.83 -7.24 11.95
N ALA A 105 12.22 -6.54 12.91
CA ALA A 105 12.19 -6.90 14.33
C ALA A 105 11.02 -6.20 15.08
N GLY A 106 10.93 -6.36 16.40
CA GLY A 106 9.98 -5.65 17.27
C GLY A 106 8.60 -6.30 17.42
N VAL A 107 8.40 -7.49 16.85
CA VAL A 107 7.16 -8.30 16.91
C VAL A 107 7.44 -9.79 16.78
N ALA A 108 6.55 -10.59 17.32
CA ALA A 108 6.58 -12.04 17.12
C ALA A 108 6.56 -12.39 15.63
N GLY A 109 7.54 -13.20 15.21
CA GLY A 109 7.64 -13.69 13.85
C GLY A 109 8.33 -12.77 12.85
N ALA A 110 8.74 -11.55 13.23
CA ALA A 110 9.60 -10.70 12.40
C ALA A 110 11.05 -11.19 12.39
N SER A 111 11.68 -11.09 11.21
CA SER A 111 13.11 -11.29 11.03
C SER A 111 13.57 -10.58 9.76
N THR A 112 14.87 -10.29 9.67
CA THR A 112 15.52 -9.77 8.46
C THR A 112 15.25 -10.66 7.24
N GLU A 113 15.35 -11.99 7.39
CA GLU A 113 15.13 -12.95 6.30
C GLU A 113 13.69 -12.93 5.76
N LYS A 114 12.70 -12.89 6.64
CA LYS A 114 11.28 -12.81 6.24
C LYS A 114 10.97 -11.47 5.59
N THR A 115 11.56 -10.41 6.10
CA THR A 115 11.41 -9.06 5.55
C THR A 115 11.99 -8.97 4.15
N GLN A 116 13.21 -9.47 3.96
CA GLN A 116 13.86 -9.56 2.65
C GLN A 116 13.01 -10.41 1.70
N THR A 117 12.50 -11.55 2.16
CA THR A 117 11.62 -12.42 1.36
C THR A 117 10.36 -11.69 0.92
N TYR A 118 9.71 -10.96 1.82
CA TYR A 118 8.52 -10.18 1.51
C TYR A 118 8.82 -9.11 0.44
N ASN A 119 9.78 -8.22 0.70
CA ASN A 119 10.11 -7.09 -0.19
C ASN A 119 10.67 -7.57 -1.54
N GLN A 120 11.50 -8.62 -1.56
CA GLN A 120 12.02 -9.17 -2.81
C GLN A 120 10.93 -9.83 -3.64
N ASN A 121 9.99 -10.54 -3.02
CA ASN A 121 8.86 -11.14 -3.72
C ASN A 121 7.88 -10.08 -4.23
N LEU A 122 7.69 -8.99 -3.50
CA LEU A 122 6.92 -7.84 -3.96
C LEU A 122 7.52 -7.27 -5.25
N ILE A 123 8.82 -6.93 -5.26
CA ILE A 123 9.53 -6.41 -6.45
C ILE A 123 9.36 -7.33 -7.67
N ARG A 124 9.44 -8.65 -7.47
CA ARG A 124 9.29 -9.63 -8.55
C ARG A 124 7.86 -9.75 -9.10
N ARG A 125 6.85 -9.34 -8.32
CA ARG A 125 5.43 -9.52 -8.63
C ARG A 125 4.80 -8.30 -9.27
N ILE A 126 5.19 -7.09 -8.86
CA ILE A 126 4.52 -5.86 -9.27
C ILE A 126 4.44 -5.66 -10.79
N GLY A 127 5.41 -6.17 -11.56
CA GLY A 127 5.38 -6.11 -13.03
C GLY A 127 4.39 -7.05 -13.71
N LYS A 128 3.76 -7.99 -12.98
CA LYS A 128 2.78 -8.96 -13.52
C LYS A 128 1.34 -8.53 -13.27
N GLY A 129 1.11 -7.72 -12.24
CA GLY A 129 -0.22 -7.36 -11.78
C GLY A 129 -0.81 -8.35 -10.77
N THR A 130 -2.13 -8.33 -10.68
CA THR A 130 -2.95 -9.16 -9.79
C THR A 130 -3.77 -10.19 -10.60
N PRO A 131 -4.39 -11.19 -9.95
CA PRO A 131 -5.29 -12.12 -10.63
C PRO A 131 -6.42 -11.46 -11.41
N ALA A 132 -7.03 -10.38 -10.91
CA ALA A 132 -8.11 -9.70 -11.63
C ALA A 132 -7.60 -8.64 -12.63
N ARG A 133 -6.34 -8.23 -12.57
CA ARG A 133 -5.76 -7.18 -13.42
C ARG A 133 -4.32 -7.48 -13.82
N SER A 134 -4.11 -7.77 -15.10
CA SER A 134 -2.77 -7.82 -15.68
C SER A 134 -2.20 -6.40 -15.85
N GLY A 135 -0.91 -6.23 -15.60
CA GLY A 135 -0.21 -4.97 -15.81
C GLY A 135 0.62 -4.57 -14.61
N GLU A 136 1.53 -3.62 -14.80
CA GLU A 136 2.39 -3.15 -13.73
C GLU A 136 1.59 -2.37 -12.67
N ILE A 137 1.90 -2.62 -11.40
CA ILE A 137 1.35 -1.89 -10.26
C ILE A 137 2.44 -1.00 -9.72
N GLU A 138 2.17 0.29 -9.61
CA GLU A 138 3.08 1.23 -8.95
C GLU A 138 2.99 1.03 -7.43
N VAL A 139 4.15 0.78 -6.80
CA VAL A 139 4.25 0.43 -5.38
C VAL A 139 5.47 1.08 -4.75
N TYR A 140 5.28 1.65 -3.56
CA TYR A 140 6.31 2.24 -2.73
C TYR A 140 6.53 1.37 -1.49
N ILE A 141 7.77 0.88 -1.31
CA ILE A 141 8.13 0.08 -0.15
C ILE A 141 8.34 1.01 1.05
N TYR A 142 7.61 0.74 2.12
CA TYR A 142 7.75 1.42 3.40
C TYR A 142 8.72 0.62 4.31
N GLY A 143 9.76 1.21 4.89
CA GLY A 143 10.28 2.58 4.73
C GLY A 143 11.75 2.58 4.29
N MET A 144 12.30 3.74 3.93
CA MET A 144 13.72 3.81 3.55
C MET A 144 14.64 3.52 4.74
N PHE A 145 14.37 4.12 5.89
CA PHE A 145 15.19 3.99 7.10
C PHE A 145 14.39 3.45 8.28
N ASN A 146 15.08 2.83 9.23
CA ASN A 146 14.51 2.57 10.55
C ASN A 146 14.21 3.89 11.27
N GLU A 147 12.98 4.03 11.78
CA GLU A 147 12.47 5.25 12.39
C GLU A 147 12.38 5.10 13.92
N ASP A 148 13.50 5.28 14.62
CA ASP A 148 13.63 4.96 16.05
C ASP A 148 12.79 5.85 16.99
N GLN A 149 12.20 6.94 16.48
CA GLN A 149 11.33 7.83 17.24
C GLN A 149 9.84 7.44 17.20
N LYS A 150 9.46 6.37 16.49
CA LYS A 150 8.06 5.93 16.43
C LYS A 150 7.62 5.30 17.75
N SER A 151 6.37 5.58 18.12
CA SER A 151 5.80 5.20 19.42
C SER A 151 5.62 3.70 19.63
N HIS A 152 5.89 2.85 18.64
CA HIS A 152 5.76 1.38 18.72
C HIS A 152 7.00 0.72 18.14
N GLU A 153 7.61 -0.22 18.86
CA GLU A 153 8.85 -0.88 18.49
C GLU A 153 8.78 -1.53 17.09
N SER A 154 7.63 -2.12 16.75
CA SER A 154 7.37 -2.68 15.42
C SER A 154 7.51 -1.65 14.29
N LYS A 155 7.07 -0.41 14.53
CA LYS A 155 7.11 0.69 13.56
C LYS A 155 8.51 1.27 13.39
N THR A 156 9.45 0.94 14.29
CA THR A 156 10.83 1.43 14.21
C THR A 156 11.71 0.62 13.24
N LYS A 157 11.28 -0.59 12.85
CA LYS A 157 12.14 -1.57 12.14
C LYS A 157 11.71 -1.95 10.73
N PHE A 158 10.99 -1.06 10.04
CA PHE A 158 10.56 -1.22 8.63
C PHE A 158 11.61 -0.80 7.59
N GLY A 159 12.74 -0.21 8.01
CA GLY A 159 13.74 0.35 7.12
C GLY A 159 14.38 -0.68 6.19
N LEU A 160 14.60 -0.28 4.94
CA LEU A 160 15.57 -0.93 4.05
C LEU A 160 17.01 -0.72 4.56
N PHE A 161 17.25 0.43 5.20
CA PHE A 161 18.54 0.85 5.74
C PHE A 161 18.45 1.20 7.23
N SER A 162 19.54 1.02 7.97
CA SER A 162 19.72 1.62 9.29
C SER A 162 20.06 3.11 9.16
N PRO A 163 19.94 3.90 10.25
CA PRO A 163 20.20 5.35 10.20
C PRO A 163 21.62 5.73 9.76
N ASP A 164 22.59 4.83 9.91
CA ASP A 164 23.98 4.96 9.46
C ASP A 164 24.18 4.56 7.97
N MET A 165 23.09 4.42 7.22
CA MET A 165 23.05 4.07 5.79
C MET A 165 23.52 2.64 5.46
N GLN A 166 23.74 1.79 6.46
CA GLN A 166 24.00 0.38 6.20
C GLN A 166 22.71 -0.34 5.79
N PRO A 167 22.76 -1.27 4.82
CA PRO A 167 21.59 -2.05 4.46
C PRO A 167 21.20 -2.99 5.61
N VAL A 168 19.92 -3.01 5.98
CA VAL A 168 19.40 -4.01 6.93
C VAL A 168 19.36 -5.39 6.26
N TYR A 169 19.03 -5.41 4.96
CA TYR A 169 19.05 -6.57 4.08
C TYR A 169 19.25 -6.10 2.63
N LEU A 170 19.69 -7.02 1.76
CA LEU A 170 19.96 -6.70 0.35
C LEU A 170 18.73 -7.01 -0.53
N LEU A 171 18.35 -6.05 -1.38
CA LEU A 171 17.32 -6.20 -2.39
C LEU A 171 17.92 -6.12 -3.80
N GLY A 172 17.50 -7.01 -4.67
CA GLY A 172 17.77 -6.92 -6.10
C GLY A 172 16.69 -6.12 -6.80
N PHE A 173 17.04 -4.93 -7.29
CA PHE A 173 16.20 -4.13 -8.19
C PHE A 173 16.62 -4.42 -9.63
N SER A 174 15.69 -4.91 -10.45
CA SER A 174 15.90 -5.03 -11.89
C SER A 174 15.49 -3.71 -12.55
N TRP A 175 16.47 -2.92 -12.97
CA TRP A 175 16.24 -1.70 -13.74
C TRP A 175 15.78 -2.07 -15.16
N LYS A 176 14.61 -1.59 -15.57
CA LYS A 176 14.31 -1.50 -17.01
C LYS A 176 14.94 -0.20 -17.50
N HIS A 177 15.99 -0.31 -18.32
CA HIS A 177 16.43 0.83 -19.12
C HIS A 177 15.32 1.13 -20.12
N SER A 178 14.67 2.28 -20.00
CA SER A 178 13.89 2.84 -21.12
C SER A 178 14.88 3.27 -22.20
N THR A 179 15.03 2.45 -23.23
CA THR A 179 15.58 2.86 -24.54
C THR A 179 14.51 3.55 -25.35
#